data_AF-A0A068YHG6-F1
#
_entry.id   AF-A0A068YHG6-F1
#
_cell.length_a   1.000
_cell.length_b   1.000
_cell.length_c   1.000
_cell.angle_alpha   90.00
_cell.angle_beta   90.00
_cell.angle_gamma   90.00
#
_symmetry.space_group_name_H-M   'P 1'
#
loop_
_entity.id
_entity.type
_entity.pdbx_description
1 polymer ?
#
loop_
_entity_poly.entity_id
_entity_poly.type
_entity_poly.pdbx_seq_one_letter_code
_entity_poly.pdbx_strand_id
1 'polypeptide(L)'
;MIVDTNLIPKGFSAFSLWPFIFVRPEQRSDIALIEHELVHYQEQAWITPLWVGLYLVSRKFRLAAEVRAYTRQIQLGGLTREQAAHALLSYRLGITYGQAMQDLA
;
A
#
# COMPACT_ATOMS: atom_id res chain seq x y z
N MET A 1 9.73 7.60 -10.31
CA MET A 1 10.99 8.04 -9.66
C MET A 1 10.84 7.90 -8.15
N ILE A 2 11.78 7.24 -7.46
CA ILE A 2 11.74 7.11 -5.99
C ILE A 2 12.34 8.38 -5.38
N VAL A 3 11.62 9.00 -4.46
CA VAL A 3 12.00 10.24 -3.77
C VAL A 3 12.06 9.95 -2.27
N ASP A 4 13.23 10.17 -1.68
CA ASP A 4 13.40 10.02 -0.23
C ASP A 4 12.90 11.27 0.47
N THR A 5 11.96 11.12 1.41
CA THR A 5 11.42 12.26 2.14
C THR A 5 10.93 11.89 3.54
N ASN A 6 11.17 12.80 4.49
CA ASN A 6 10.64 12.70 5.85
C ASN A 6 9.23 13.28 5.99
N LEU A 7 8.71 13.91 4.93
CA LEU A 7 7.40 14.58 4.92
C LEU A 7 6.21 13.62 4.73
N ILE A 8 6.43 12.31 4.84
CA ILE A 8 5.36 11.31 4.80
C ILE A 8 4.50 11.44 6.06
N PRO A 9 3.16 11.38 5.96
CA PRO A 9 2.28 11.41 7.11
C PRO A 9 2.59 10.32 8.15
N LYS A 10 2.36 10.61 9.44
CA LYS A 10 2.53 9.63 10.51
C LYS A 10 1.63 8.41 10.26
N GLY A 11 2.18 7.21 10.43
CA GLY A 11 1.50 5.94 10.15
C GLY A 11 1.81 5.34 8.78
N PHE A 12 2.43 6.10 7.87
CA PHE A 12 2.89 5.61 6.58
C PHE A 12 4.42 5.58 6.51
N SER A 13 4.95 4.52 5.91
CA SER A 13 6.39 4.32 5.66
C SER A 13 6.79 4.73 4.24
N ALA A 14 5.85 4.60 3.30
CA ALA A 14 5.96 5.05 1.93
C ALA A 14 4.56 5.34 1.38
N PHE A 15 4.48 6.01 0.23
CA PHE A 15 3.27 6.06 -0.61
C PHE A 15 3.62 6.39 -2.07
N SER A 16 2.83 5.84 -2.99
CA SER A 16 2.91 6.16 -4.42
C SER A 16 1.95 7.29 -4.82
N LEU A 17 2.48 8.27 -5.55
CA LEU A 17 1.73 9.27 -6.28
C LEU A 17 2.43 9.52 -7.62
N TRP A 18 1.93 8.88 -8.68
CA TRP A 18 2.55 8.89 -9.99
C TRP A 18 2.84 10.32 -10.48
N PRO A 19 4.06 10.61 -10.98
CA PRO A 19 5.15 9.68 -11.34
C PRO A 19 6.19 9.43 -10.23
N PHE A 20 5.82 9.64 -8.95
CA PHE A 20 6.73 9.53 -7.80
C PHE A 20 6.33 8.42 -6.85
N ILE A 21 7.32 7.81 -6.21
CA ILE A 21 7.15 6.96 -5.04
C ILE A 21 7.90 7.65 -3.91
N PHE A 22 7.19 8.06 -2.86
CA PHE A 22 7.77 8.72 -1.71
C PHE A 22 8.08 7.68 -0.65
N VAL A 23 9.33 7.60 -0.21
CA VAL A 23 9.78 6.59 0.77
C VAL A 23 10.52 7.31 1.89
N ARG A 24 10.34 6.85 3.13
CA ARG A 24 11.17 7.33 4.23
C ARG A 24 12.61 6.85 4.04
N PRO A 25 13.63 7.69 4.28
CA PRO A 25 15.03 7.30 4.07
C PRO A 25 15.42 5.99 4.77
N GLU A 26 14.84 5.71 5.95
CA GLU A 26 15.11 4.49 6.74
C GLU A 26 14.56 3.22 6.09
N GLN A 27 13.60 3.36 5.16
CA GLN A 27 12.88 2.26 4.52
C GLN A 27 13.27 2.07 3.06
N ARG A 28 14.22 2.88 2.55
CA ARG A 28 14.68 2.83 1.15
C ARG A 28 15.26 1.46 0.76
N SER A 29 15.87 0.76 1.71
CA SER A 29 16.45 -0.58 1.50
C SER A 29 15.43 -1.72 1.67
N ASP A 30 14.20 -1.43 2.08
CA ASP A 30 13.15 -2.45 2.19
C ASP A 30 12.55 -2.74 0.81
N ILE A 31 13.12 -3.73 0.12
CA ILE A 31 12.70 -4.13 -1.22
C ILE A 31 11.22 -4.54 -1.23
N ALA A 32 10.74 -5.19 -0.18
CA ALA A 32 9.36 -5.65 -0.13
C ALA A 32 8.39 -4.47 0.01
N LEU A 33 8.74 -3.44 0.80
CA LEU A 33 7.97 -2.20 0.86
C LEU A 33 8.01 -1.42 -0.47
N ILE A 34 9.17 -1.36 -1.15
CA ILE A 34 9.24 -0.72 -2.47
C ILE A 34 8.34 -1.42 -3.48
N GLU A 35 8.32 -2.75 -3.47
CA GLU A 35 7.46 -3.55 -4.35
C GLU A 35 5.98 -3.41 -4.01
N HIS A 36 5.62 -3.20 -2.74
CA HIS A 36 4.27 -2.80 -2.35
C HIS A 36 3.87 -1.50 -3.05
N GLU A 37 4.71 -0.47 -2.94
CA GLU A 37 4.42 0.83 -3.55
C GLU A 37 4.43 0.77 -5.08
N LEU A 38 5.23 -0.12 -5.67
CA LEU A 38 5.30 -0.32 -7.11
C LEU A 38 3.97 -0.80 -7.68
N VAL A 39 3.20 -1.62 -6.94
CA VAL A 39 1.84 -2.03 -7.34
C VAL A 39 0.96 -0.80 -7.52
N HIS A 40 0.89 0.09 -6.51
CA HIS A 40 0.12 1.33 -6.59
C HIS A 40 0.62 2.24 -7.73
N TYR A 41 1.94 2.34 -7.91
CA TYR A 41 2.54 3.13 -8.99
C TYR A 41 2.11 2.65 -10.38
N GLN A 42 2.12 1.33 -10.61
CA GLN A 42 1.72 0.72 -11.87
C GLN A 42 0.22 0.92 -12.15
N GLU A 43 -0.62 0.80 -11.12
CA GLU A 43 -2.05 1.05 -11.25
C GLU A 43 -2.36 2.53 -11.54
N GLN A 44 -1.61 3.44 -10.92
CA GLN A 44 -1.74 4.87 -11.13
C GLN A 44 -1.25 5.33 -12.51
N ALA A 45 -0.25 4.65 -13.09
CA ALA A 45 0.40 5.08 -14.34
C ALA A 45 -0.55 5.31 -15.53
N TRP A 46 -1.69 4.62 -15.55
CA TRP A 46 -2.63 4.68 -16.67
C TRP A 46 -3.89 5.50 -16.39
N ILE A 47 -4.19 5.78 -15.12
CA ILE A 47 -5.47 6.35 -14.70
C ILE A 47 -5.36 7.38 -13.57
N THR A 48 -4.18 7.98 -13.35
CA THR A 48 -4.07 9.17 -12.49
C THR A 48 -4.75 10.37 -13.18
N PRO A 49 -5.65 11.13 -12.54
CA PRO A 49 -5.99 11.22 -11.11
C PRO A 49 -7.19 10.38 -10.65
N LEU A 50 -7.89 9.69 -11.56
CA LEU A 50 -9.06 8.88 -11.25
C LEU A 50 -8.75 7.81 -10.18
N TRP A 51 -7.58 7.15 -10.28
CA TRP A 51 -7.14 6.18 -9.28
C TRP A 51 -7.11 6.77 -7.87
N VAL A 52 -6.53 7.96 -7.71
CA VAL A 52 -6.43 8.66 -6.42
C VAL A 52 -7.83 9.01 -5.90
N GLY A 53 -8.72 9.50 -6.78
CA GLY A 53 -10.12 9.76 -6.41
C GLY A 53 -10.85 8.51 -5.93
N LEU A 54 -10.72 7.39 -6.65
CA LEU A 54 -11.32 6.11 -6.26
C LEU A 54 -10.76 5.60 -4.94
N TYR A 55 -9.46 5.73 -4.71
CA TYR A 55 -8.82 5.35 -3.46
C TYR A 55 -9.32 6.16 -2.26
N LEU A 56 -9.53 7.47 -2.43
CA LEU A 56 -10.00 8.34 -1.36
C LEU A 56 -11.50 8.15 -1.05
N VAL A 57 -12.33 7.85 -2.06
CA VAL A 57 -13.79 7.78 -1.90
C VAL A 57 -14.31 6.35 -1.68
N SER A 58 -13.75 5.35 -2.36
CA SER A 58 -14.25 3.98 -2.34
C SER A 58 -13.43 3.08 -1.42
N ARG A 59 -14.02 2.69 -0.28
CA ARG A 59 -13.42 1.71 0.65
C ARG A 59 -13.14 0.38 -0.02
N LYS A 60 -14.01 -0.07 -0.93
CA LYS A 60 -13.83 -1.32 -1.69
C LYS A 60 -12.62 -1.24 -2.61
N PHE A 61 -12.48 -0.12 -3.31
CA PHE A 61 -11.32 0.11 -4.19
C PHE A 61 -10.03 0.16 -3.37
N ARG A 62 -10.04 0.92 -2.27
CA ARG A 62 -8.90 1.02 -1.34
C ARG A 62 -8.49 -0.35 -0.81
N LEU A 63 -9.45 -1.14 -0.30
CA LEU A 63 -9.20 -2.50 0.17
C LEU A 63 -8.57 -3.36 -0.92
N ALA A 64 -9.14 -3.37 -2.13
CA ALA A 64 -8.61 -4.17 -3.22
C ALA A 64 -7.19 -3.75 -3.63
N ALA A 65 -6.89 -2.45 -3.63
CA ALA A 65 -5.55 -1.92 -3.90
C ALA A 65 -4.55 -2.36 -2.83
N GLU A 66 -4.87 -2.15 -1.54
CA GLU A 66 -4.01 -2.55 -0.44
C GLU A 66 -3.79 -4.07 -0.39
N VAL A 67 -4.82 -4.88 -0.65
CA VAL A 67 -4.69 -6.34 -0.71
C VAL A 67 -3.72 -6.77 -1.80
N ARG A 68 -3.77 -6.18 -3.01
CA ARG A 68 -2.81 -6.49 -4.08
C ARG A 68 -1.38 -6.13 -3.68
N ALA A 69 -1.19 -4.97 -3.07
CA ALA A 69 0.11 -4.48 -2.63
C ALA A 69 0.68 -5.33 -1.47
N TYR A 70 -0.12 -5.64 -0.46
CA TYR A 70 0.28 -6.53 0.64
C TYR A 70 0.54 -7.95 0.18
N THR A 71 -0.24 -8.48 -0.77
CA THR A 71 0.02 -9.80 -1.37
C THR A 71 1.41 -9.85 -1.99
N ARG A 72 1.79 -8.80 -2.73
CA ARG A 72 3.14 -8.70 -3.30
C ARG A 72 4.22 -8.64 -2.21
N GLN A 73 3.99 -7.88 -1.15
CA GLN A 73 4.92 -7.75 -0.03
C GLN A 73 5.11 -9.08 0.73
N ILE A 74 4.03 -9.85 0.90
CA ILE A 74 4.05 -11.20 1.50
C ILE A 74 4.84 -12.17 0.63
N GLN A 75 4.64 -12.16 -0.70
CA GLN A 75 5.35 -13.03 -1.63
C GLN A 75 6.87 -12.85 -1.57
N LEU A 76 7.34 -11.64 -1.25
CA LEU A 76 8.75 -11.31 -1.12
C LEU A 76 9.30 -11.56 0.29
N GLY A 77 8.46 -12.05 1.21
CA GLY A 77 8.83 -12.33 2.60
C GLY A 77 9.06 -11.07 3.45
N GLY A 78 8.56 -9.90 3.02
CA GLY A 78 8.73 -8.65 3.77
C GLY A 78 7.90 -8.57 5.05
N LEU A 79 6.77 -9.29 5.09
CA LEU A 79 5.88 -9.34 6.25
C LEU A 79 5.03 -10.62 6.24
N THR A 80 4.51 -10.98 7.41
CA THR A 80 3.57 -12.09 7.55
C THR A 80 2.14 -11.68 7.19
N ARG A 81 1.29 -12.66 6.90
CA ARG A 81 -0.13 -12.41 6.60
C ARG A 81 -0.87 -11.74 7.75
N GLU A 82 -0.54 -12.11 8.98
CA GLU A 82 -1.10 -11.52 10.20
C GLU A 82 -0.70 -10.04 10.32
N GLN A 83 0.56 -9.71 10.02
CA GLN A 83 1.04 -8.33 10.00
C GLN A 83 0.32 -7.50 8.93
N ALA A 84 0.15 -8.03 7.72
CA ALA A 84 -0.65 -7.37 6.67
C ALA A 84 -2.11 -7.18 7.10
N ALA A 85 -2.73 -8.21 7.68
CA ALA A 85 -4.12 -8.14 8.13
C ALA A 85 -4.31 -7.06 9.21
N HIS A 86 -3.38 -6.95 10.15
CA HIS A 86 -3.37 -5.86 11.13
C HIS A 86 -3.17 -4.49 10.48
N ALA A 87 -2.26 -4.39 9.50
CA ALA A 87 -2.01 -3.13 8.80
C ALA A 87 -3.26 -2.66 8.02
N LEU A 88 -3.98 -3.56 7.37
CA LEU A 88 -5.24 -3.27 6.66
C LEU A 88 -6.31 -2.62 7.56
N LEU A 89 -6.33 -2.94 8.87
CA LEU A 89 -7.27 -2.33 9.81
C LEU A 89 -7.03 -0.82 9.99
N SER A 90 -5.82 -0.33 9.75
CA SER A 90 -5.46 1.09 9.87
C SER A 90 -6.04 1.97 8.74
N TYR A 91 -6.43 1.36 7.60
CA TYR A 91 -6.92 2.08 6.41
C TYR A 91 -8.38 2.52 6.47
N ARG A 92 -9.03 2.41 7.65
CA ARG A 92 -10.43 2.78 7.90
C ARG A 92 -11.41 2.10 6.91
N LEU A 93 -11.12 0.85 6.59
CA LEU A 93 -11.88 0.07 5.60
C LEU A 93 -13.22 -0.43 6.13
N GLY A 94 -13.40 -0.47 7.46
CA GLY A 94 -14.59 -1.00 8.10
C GLY A 94 -14.68 -2.53 8.03
N ILE A 95 -13.53 -3.20 7.92
CA ILE A 95 -13.39 -4.67 7.91
C ILE A 95 -12.91 -5.18 9.25
N THR A 96 -13.19 -6.44 9.53
CA THR A 96 -12.64 -7.18 10.68
C THR A 96 -11.31 -7.85 10.34
N TYR A 97 -10.53 -8.24 11.35
CA TYR A 97 -9.30 -9.02 11.15
C TYR A 97 -9.55 -10.32 10.36
N GLY A 98 -10.67 -11.02 10.65
CA GLY A 98 -11.04 -12.24 9.94
C GLY A 98 -11.30 -12.01 8.44
N GLN A 99 -11.96 -10.90 8.10
CA GLN A 99 -12.16 -10.51 6.70
C GLN A 99 -10.83 -10.16 6.03
N ALA A 100 -9.96 -9.39 6.70
CA ALA A 100 -8.64 -9.06 6.18
C ALA A 100 -7.79 -10.32 5.91
N MET A 101 -7.83 -11.32 6.80
CA MET A 101 -7.14 -12.60 6.60
C MET A 101 -7.70 -13.41 5.43
N GLN A 102 -9.01 -13.35 5.19
CA GLN A 102 -9.67 -13.98 4.04
C GLN A 102 -9.30 -13.30 2.73
N ASP A 103 -9.25 -11.97 2.70
CA ASP A 103 -8.87 -11.21 1.51
C ASP A 103 -7.37 -11.38 1.16
N LEU A 104 -6.54 -11.73 2.14
CA LEU A 104 -5.11 -12.03 2.00
C LEU A 104 -4.81 -13.55 1.86
N ALA A 105 -5.82 -14.39 1.60
CA ALA A 105 -5.69 -15.84 1.45
C ALA A 105 -5.51 -16.26 -0.02
#